data_AF-A0A4D8RMK9-F1
#
_entry.id   AF-A0A4D8RMK9-F1
#
_cell.length_a   1.000
_cell.length_b   1.000
_cell.length_c   1.000
_cell.angle_alpha   90.00
_cell.angle_beta   90.00
_cell.angle_gamma   90.00
#
_symmetry.space_group_name_H-M   'P 1'
#
loop_
_entity.id
_entity.type
_entity.pdbx_description
1 polymer ?
#
loop_
_entity_poly.entity_id
_entity_poly.type
_entity_poly.pdbx_seq_one_letter_code
_entity_poly.pdbx_strand_id
1 'polypeptide(L)'
;MSTHDTRNPCTKLCRFDAADRCMGCFRTRAEVKHWKRLPDETKVAINARIAARGGTVSKKDGKQARKLDKKIRKLEARLAALRARRSELEGPVVKAAE
;
A
#
# COMPACT_ATOMS: atom_id res chain seq x y z
N MET A 1 30.94 -12.72 2.70
CA MET A 1 29.75 -12.22 3.41
C MET A 1 29.46 -10.82 2.91
N SER A 2 28.25 -10.57 2.38
CA SER A 2 27.61 -9.25 2.27
C SER A 2 26.13 -9.48 1.96
N THR A 3 25.34 -9.73 3.00
CA THR A 3 23.87 -9.82 2.95
C THR A 3 23.25 -8.43 3.03
N HIS A 4 23.71 -7.51 2.19
CA HIS A 4 23.11 -6.19 2.08
C HIS A 4 22.02 -6.24 1.02
N ASP A 5 20.79 -5.90 1.39
CA ASP A 5 19.66 -5.90 0.47
C ASP A 5 19.76 -4.71 -0.51
N THR A 6 20.62 -4.88 -1.52
CA THR A 6 20.83 -3.94 -2.64
C THR A 6 19.71 -4.02 -3.67
N ARG A 7 18.62 -4.73 -3.36
CA ARG A 7 17.47 -4.87 -4.26
C ARG A 7 16.99 -3.49 -4.69
N ASN A 8 16.77 -3.40 -6.00
CA ASN A 8 16.27 -2.19 -6.62
C ASN A 8 14.83 -1.91 -6.11
N PRO A 9 14.59 -0.78 -5.43
CA PRO A 9 13.27 -0.43 -4.88
C PRO A 9 12.26 0.03 -5.95
N CYS A 10 12.59 -0.10 -7.24
CA CYS A 10 11.77 0.39 -8.35
C CYS A 10 10.45 -0.39 -8.49
N THR A 11 9.33 0.33 -8.43
CA THR A 11 7.98 -0.19 -8.69
C THR A 11 7.57 -0.09 -10.16
N LYS A 12 8.50 0.29 -11.06
CA LYS A 12 8.29 0.55 -12.51
C LYS A 12 7.27 1.65 -12.83
N LEU A 13 6.82 2.41 -11.83
CA LEU A 13 5.99 3.60 -12.02
C LEU A 13 6.86 4.85 -11.84
N CYS A 14 7.37 5.40 -12.94
CA CYS A 14 8.26 6.55 -12.91
C CYS A 14 7.45 7.86 -13.03
N ARG A 15 7.17 8.48 -11.88
CA ARG A 15 6.51 9.80 -11.81
C ARG A 15 7.19 10.61 -10.73
N PHE A 16 7.61 11.84 -11.02
CA PHE A 16 8.36 12.68 -10.08
C PHE A 16 7.48 13.77 -9.46
N ASP A 17 7.70 14.08 -8.18
CA ASP A 17 7.11 15.23 -7.50
C ASP A 17 7.88 16.53 -7.83
N ALA A 18 7.39 17.66 -7.31
CA ALA A 18 8.05 18.97 -7.46
C ALA A 18 9.43 19.05 -6.79
N ALA A 19 9.79 18.07 -5.96
CA ALA A 19 11.10 17.95 -5.30
C ALA A 19 11.99 16.89 -5.96
N ASP A 20 11.71 16.53 -7.22
CA ASP A 20 12.46 15.57 -8.04
C ASP A 20 12.57 14.15 -7.46
N ARG A 21 11.60 13.74 -6.64
CA ARG A 21 11.50 12.39 -6.09
C ARG A 21 10.46 11.56 -6.81
N CYS A 22 10.80 10.31 -7.11
CA CYS A 22 9.90 9.35 -7.69
C CYS A 22 8.78 9.01 -6.70
N MET A 23 7.52 9.26 -7.04
CA MET A 23 6.36 8.94 -6.20
C MET A 23 6.14 7.42 -6.01
N GLY A 24 6.78 6.58 -6.83
CA GLY A 24 6.67 5.12 -6.72
C GLY A 24 7.74 4.48 -5.82
N CYS A 25 9.01 4.86 -6.02
CA CYS A 25 10.15 4.29 -5.27
C CYS A 25 10.85 5.27 -4.34
N PHE A 26 10.39 6.53 -4.29
CA PHE A 26 10.90 7.61 -3.42
C PHE A 26 12.38 7.96 -3.57
N ARG A 27 13.05 7.44 -4.62
CA ARG A 27 14.39 7.86 -5.05
C ARG A 27 14.33 9.20 -5.77
N THR A 28 15.36 10.02 -5.61
CA THR A 28 15.56 11.23 -6.40
C THR A 28 15.94 10.89 -7.85
N ARG A 29 15.72 11.82 -8.78
CA ARG A 29 16.12 11.68 -10.19
C ARG A 29 17.62 11.36 -10.34
N ALA A 30 18.46 11.99 -9.52
CA ALA A 30 19.91 11.73 -9.49
C ALA A 30 20.24 10.30 -9.05
N GLU A 31 19.58 9.79 -8.00
CA GLU A 31 19.78 8.42 -7.51
C GLU A 31 19.29 7.36 -8.50
N VAL A 32 18.20 7.64 -9.23
CA VAL A 32 17.72 6.76 -10.30
C VAL A 32 18.75 6.65 -11.43
N LYS A 33 19.31 7.79 -11.87
CA LYS A 33 20.31 7.84 -12.97
C LYS A 33 21.62 7.14 -12.61
N HIS A 34 22.08 7.30 -11.38
CA HIS A 34 23.40 6.78 -10.95
C HIS A 34 23.33 5.41 -10.26
N TRP A 35 22.15 4.83 -10.04
CA TRP A 35 21.94 3.60 -9.26
C TRP A 35 22.92 2.45 -9.57
N LYS A 36 23.18 2.20 -10.86
CA LYS A 36 24.09 1.12 -11.30
C LYS A 36 25.55 1.37 -10.91
N ARG A 37 25.94 2.62 -10.69
CA ARG A 37 27.30 3.08 -10.38
C ARG A 37 27.50 3.36 -8.89
N LEU A 38 26.45 3.30 -8.08
CA LEU A 38 26.55 3.52 -6.63
C LEU A 38 27.18 2.31 -5.94
N PRO A 39 27.99 2.52 -4.89
CA PRO A 39 28.48 1.44 -4.06
C PRO A 39 27.33 0.87 -3.21
N ASP A 40 27.48 -0.38 -2.78
CA ASP A 40 26.41 -1.11 -2.10
C ASP A 40 26.02 -0.48 -0.76
N GLU A 41 26.97 0.12 -0.04
CA GLU A 41 26.71 0.90 1.18
C GLU A 41 25.75 2.07 0.92
N THR A 42 25.97 2.81 -0.16
CA THR A 42 25.08 3.92 -0.55
C THR A 42 23.71 3.41 -0.97
N LYS A 43 23.62 2.26 -1.66
CA LYS A 43 22.33 1.64 -2.01
C LYS A 43 21.55 1.24 -0.75
N VAL A 44 22.22 0.69 0.26
CA VAL A 44 21.61 0.34 1.54
C VAL A 44 21.11 1.58 2.26
N ALA A 45 21.91 2.65 2.34
CA ALA A 45 21.50 3.91 2.96
C ALA A 45 20.29 4.53 2.26
N ILE A 46 20.26 4.50 0.92
CA ILE A 46 19.12 4.97 0.12
C ILE A 46 17.88 4.11 0.41
N ASN A 47 18.01 2.79 0.43
CA ASN A 47 16.90 1.88 0.73
C ASN A 47 16.36 2.08 2.15
N ALA A 48 17.22 2.28 3.15
CA ALA A 48 16.81 2.57 4.52
C ALA A 48 16.04 3.90 4.61
N ARG A 49 16.53 4.95 3.92
CA ARG A 49 15.85 6.26 3.84
C ARG A 49 14.49 6.17 3.16
N ILE A 50 14.36 5.34 2.12
CA ILE A 50 13.10 5.10 1.41
C ILE A 50 12.11 4.37 2.32
N ALA A 51 12.56 3.31 3.00
CA ALA A 51 11.74 2.53 3.93
C ALA A 51 11.21 3.41 5.08
N ALA A 52 12.06 4.25 5.67
CA ALA A 52 11.66 5.19 6.72
C ALA A 52 10.60 6.22 6.26
N ARG A 53 10.48 6.46 4.96
CA ARG A 53 9.52 7.40 4.35
C ARG A 53 8.24 6.72 3.84
N GLY A 54 8.06 5.43 4.11
CA GLY A 54 6.91 4.64 3.63
C GLY A 54 7.06 4.08 2.21
N GLY A 55 8.26 4.19 1.64
CA GLY A 55 8.57 3.67 0.32
C GLY A 55 8.90 2.19 0.34
N THR A 56 8.26 1.45 -0.56
CA THR A 56 8.34 -0.01 -0.78
C THR A 56 7.50 -0.85 0.17
N VAL A 57 6.18 -0.86 -0.08
CA VAL A 57 5.33 -1.98 0.33
C VAL A 57 5.93 -3.24 -0.30
N SER A 58 6.46 -4.16 0.51
CA SER A 58 7.12 -5.36 0.00
C SER A 58 6.11 -6.21 -0.78
N LYS A 59 6.58 -7.09 -1.68
CA LYS A 59 5.69 -8.06 -2.37
C LYS A 59 4.83 -8.87 -1.38
N LYS A 60 5.37 -9.17 -0.20
CA LYS A 60 4.64 -9.84 0.90
C LYS A 60 3.51 -8.95 1.42
N ASP A 61 3.78 -7.68 1.65
CA ASP A 61 2.81 -6.70 2.14
C ASP A 61 1.70 -6.46 1.11
N GLY A 62 2.04 -6.37 -0.18
CA GLY A 62 1.05 -6.31 -1.26
C GLY A 62 0.16 -7.56 -1.35
N LYS A 63 0.73 -8.75 -1.09
CA LYS A 63 -0.04 -10.01 -1.02
C LYS A 63 -0.95 -10.03 0.22
N GLN A 64 -0.48 -9.52 1.35
CA GLN A 64 -1.24 -9.37 2.59
C GLN A 64 -2.42 -8.41 2.39
N ALA A 65 -2.19 -7.25 1.78
CA ALA A 65 -3.23 -6.26 1.46
C ALA A 65 -4.36 -6.87 0.63
N ARG A 66 -4.04 -7.56 -0.47
CA ARG A 66 -5.06 -8.25 -1.29
C ARG A 66 -5.88 -9.28 -0.52
N LYS A 67 -5.26 -9.99 0.43
CA LYS A 67 -5.98 -10.92 1.31
C LYS A 67 -6.92 -10.18 2.25
N LEU A 68 -6.49 -9.05 2.80
CA LEU A 68 -7.32 -8.20 3.66
C LEU A 68 -8.50 -7.63 2.87
N ASP A 69 -8.29 -7.14 1.65
CA ASP A 69 -9.36 -6.63 0.78
C ASP A 69 -10.45 -7.68 0.53
N LYS A 70 -10.05 -8.92 0.24
CA LYS A 70 -11.00 -10.03 0.07
C LYS A 70 -11.80 -10.31 1.34
N LYS A 71 -11.17 -10.20 2.52
CA LYS A 71 -11.87 -10.35 3.81
C LYS A 71 -12.84 -9.21 4.06
N ILE A 72 -12.42 -7.96 3.83
CA ILE A 72 -13.25 -6.76 3.96
C ILE A 72 -14.52 -6.92 3.14
N ARG A 73 -14.40 -7.23 1.84
CA ARG A 73 -15.56 -7.47 0.97
C ARG A 73 -16.52 -8.54 1.50
N LYS A 74 -15.99 -9.65 2.03
CA LYS A 74 -16.81 -10.72 2.61
C LYS A 74 -17.54 -10.23 3.87
N LEU A 75 -16.86 -9.46 4.72
CA LEU A 75 -17.44 -8.91 5.94
C LEU A 75 -18.50 -7.85 5.63
N GLU A 76 -18.26 -6.97 4.65
CA GLU A 76 -19.23 -5.98 4.17
C GLU A 76 -20.49 -6.66 3.64
N ALA A 77 -20.36 -7.72 2.84
CA ALA A 77 -21.50 -8.49 2.35
C ALA A 77 -22.29 -9.14 3.51
N ARG A 78 -21.59 -9.72 4.50
CA ARG A 78 -22.23 -10.29 5.69
C ARG A 78 -22.95 -9.23 6.52
N LEU A 79 -22.34 -8.07 6.69
CA LEU A 79 -22.92 -6.94 7.40
C LEU A 79 -24.17 -6.42 6.68
N ALA A 80 -24.14 -6.33 5.36
CA ALA A 80 -25.29 -5.97 4.55
C ALA A 80 -26.45 -6.96 4.75
N ALA A 81 -26.17 -8.27 4.72
CA ALA A 81 -27.18 -9.30 4.97
C ALA A 81 -27.78 -9.21 6.38
N LEU A 82 -26.95 -8.98 7.41
CA LEU A 82 -27.43 -8.80 8.78
C LEU A 82 -28.28 -7.54 8.94
N ARG A 83 -27.92 -6.44 8.25
CA ARG A 83 -28.70 -5.21 8.23
C ARG A 83 -30.05 -5.41 7.54
N ALA A 84 -30.11 -6.13 6.42
CA ALA A 84 -31.35 -6.48 5.76
C ALA A 84 -32.25 -7.30 6.69
N ARG A 85 -31.71 -8.36 7.30
CA ARG A 85 -32.43 -9.18 8.27
C ARG A 85 -32.94 -8.38 9.47
N ARG A 86 -32.14 -7.44 9.98
CA ARG A 86 -32.57 -6.54 11.04
C ARG A 86 -33.75 -5.68 10.59
N SER A 87 -33.69 -5.11 9.38
CA SER A 87 -34.78 -4.32 8.81
C SER A 87 -36.06 -5.13 8.63
N GLU A 88 -35.96 -6.41 8.25
CA GLU A 88 -37.11 -7.32 8.16
C GLU A 88 -37.75 -7.55 9.54
N LEU A 89 -36.93 -7.74 10.57
CA LEU A 89 -37.38 -7.95 11.95
C LEU A 89 -37.96 -6.68 12.60
N GLU A 90 -37.41 -5.51 12.28
CA GLU A 90 -37.94 -4.22 12.75
C GLU A 90 -39.29 -3.88 12.08
N GLY A 91 -39.62 -4.55 10.96
CA GLY A 91 -40.86 -4.34 10.20
C GLY A 91 -41.00 -2.90 9.68
N PRO A 92 -42.07 -2.55 8.95
CA PRO A 92 -42.44 -1.16 8.86
C PRO A 92 -42.78 -0.72 10.28
N VAL A 93 -41.97 0.17 10.85
CA VAL A 93 -42.44 1.01 11.96
C VAL A 93 -43.59 1.81 11.36
N VAL A 94 -44.80 1.23 11.43
CA VAL A 94 -46.04 1.94 11.19
C VAL A 94 -46.02 3.04 12.22
N LYS A 95 -45.61 4.24 11.80
CA LYS A 95 -45.97 5.45 12.50
C LYS A 95 -47.49 5.42 12.56
N ALA A 96 -48.02 5.01 13.71
CA ALA A 96 -49.36 5.37 14.13
C ALA A 96 -49.42 6.90 14.08
N ALA A 97 -49.99 7.40 13.01
CA ALA A 97 -50.30 8.80 12.80
C ALA A 97 -51.62 8.83 12.03
N GLU A 98 -52.69 8.45 12.73
CA GLU A 98 -53.95 9.20 12.82
C GLU A 98 -54.78 8.66 14.00
#